data_AF-A0A2V6AJ24-F1
#
_entry.id   AF-A0A2V6AJ24-F1
#
_cell.length_a   1.000
_cell.length_b   1.000
_cell.length_c   1.000
_cell.angle_alpha   90.00
_cell.angle_beta   90.00
_cell.angle_gamma   90.00
#
_symmetry.space_group_name_H-M   'P 1'
#
loop_
_entity.id
_entity.type
_entity.pdbx_description
1 polymer ?
#
loop_
_entity_poly.entity_id
_entity_poly.type
_entity_poly.pdbx_seq_one_letter_code
_entity_poly.pdbx_strand_id
1 'polypeptide(L)'
;MTALLATFFFCAGIAHAQERTSDQRGSFGVPLQPFSLHETTDAWPRTEPIRVAYYAPRSQPALAPRAESVEDEDDLETTNAFPEISSNRPAVAGDHAILRNGIAYAPSHAPDNIKNAIWAVNTLRRKPYVWGGGHGSFNDTGYDCSGAVSFALHYAGLLEAPLPSGDFRHYGRRGRGRWITIYSRNGHTFAIIAGLRLDTTDLRDGGDVGPRWYAGGRDTSGFDARHPAGW
;
A
#
# COMPACT_ATOMS: atom_id res chain seq x y z
N MET A 1 -23.54 78.31 0.44
CA MET A 1 -24.08 78.75 -0.86
C MET A 1 -23.03 79.60 -1.54
N THR A 2 -22.34 79.06 -2.55
CA THR A 2 -21.71 79.81 -3.65
C THR A 2 -21.25 78.79 -4.68
N ALA A 3 -22.02 78.70 -5.76
CA ALA A 3 -21.67 78.00 -6.98
C ALA A 3 -20.70 78.88 -7.79
N LEU A 4 -19.77 78.27 -8.54
CA LEU A 4 -19.15 78.93 -9.67
C LEU A 4 -19.16 78.01 -10.89
N LEU A 5 -19.60 78.59 -11.99
CA LEU A 5 -19.89 78.00 -13.28
C LEU A 5 -18.64 77.52 -14.05
N ALA A 6 -18.90 76.44 -14.78
CA ALA A 6 -18.31 75.92 -16.00
C ALA A 6 -17.44 76.84 -16.88
N THR A 7 -16.37 76.24 -17.43
CA THR A 7 -16.00 76.38 -18.85
C THR A 7 -15.54 75.03 -19.39
N PHE A 8 -16.25 74.52 -20.39
CA PHE A 8 -15.90 73.35 -21.18
C PHE A 8 -14.83 73.73 -22.22
N PHE A 9 -13.70 73.04 -22.23
CA PHE A 9 -12.80 73.00 -23.38
C PHE A 9 -12.83 71.58 -23.95
N PHE A 10 -13.43 71.45 -25.13
CA PHE A 10 -13.34 70.29 -26.00
C PHE A 10 -11.95 70.29 -26.65
N CYS A 11 -11.16 69.24 -26.43
CA CYS A 11 -10.00 68.93 -27.26
C CYS A 11 -10.11 67.47 -27.69
N ALA A 12 -10.47 67.26 -28.96
CA ALA A 12 -10.42 65.98 -29.62
C ALA A 12 -8.95 65.61 -29.90
N GLY A 13 -8.57 64.35 -29.66
CA GLY A 13 -7.19 63.93 -29.85
C GLY A 13 -6.96 62.43 -29.66
N ILE A 14 -7.41 61.66 -30.66
CA ILE A 14 -6.88 60.37 -31.14
C ILE A 14 -6.82 59.21 -30.12
N ALA A 15 -7.76 58.30 -30.29
CA ALA A 15 -7.77 56.97 -29.71
C ALA A 15 -6.65 56.10 -30.31
N HIS A 16 -5.79 55.54 -29.46
CA HIS A 16 -5.11 54.28 -29.74
C HIS A 16 -5.62 53.24 -28.74
N ALA A 17 -6.64 52.50 -29.18
CA ALA A 17 -7.03 51.25 -28.57
C ALA A 17 -5.97 50.21 -28.94
N GLN A 18 -5.21 49.73 -27.96
CA GLN A 18 -4.47 48.48 -28.13
C GLN A 18 -5.41 47.33 -27.74
N GLU A 19 -5.80 46.63 -28.79
CA GLU A 19 -6.67 45.47 -28.81
C GLU A 19 -6.04 44.27 -28.09
N ARG A 20 -6.85 43.58 -27.29
CA ARG A 20 -6.58 42.21 -26.84
C ARG A 20 -6.95 41.24 -27.97
N THR A 21 -5.99 40.47 -28.41
CA THR A 21 -6.11 39.19 -29.14
C THR A 21 -4.91 38.35 -28.70
N SER A 22 -4.86 37.02 -28.67
CA SER A 22 -5.78 35.90 -28.77
C SER A 22 -4.92 34.66 -28.44
N ASP A 23 -5.56 33.60 -27.97
CA ASP A 23 -5.16 32.19 -27.81
C ASP A 23 -3.82 31.59 -28.34
N GLN A 24 -3.48 30.46 -27.69
CA GLN A 24 -2.70 29.28 -28.14
C GLN A 24 -1.18 29.14 -27.81
N ARG A 25 -0.93 28.27 -26.81
CA ARG A 25 -0.13 27.01 -26.86
C ARG A 25 1.24 27.01 -27.59
N GLY A 26 2.31 26.78 -26.81
CA GLY A 26 3.62 26.24 -27.24
C GLY A 26 4.50 25.99 -26.02
N SER A 27 4.82 24.72 -25.67
CA SER A 27 6.01 23.97 -26.08
C SER A 27 7.32 24.49 -25.49
N PHE A 28 7.83 23.85 -24.43
CA PHE A 28 9.24 23.94 -24.04
C PHE A 28 9.94 22.67 -24.51
N GLY A 29 10.59 22.80 -25.68
CA GLY A 29 11.53 21.83 -26.22
C GLY A 29 12.92 22.03 -25.61
N VAL A 30 13.57 20.91 -25.28
CA VAL A 30 15.02 20.84 -25.06
C VAL A 30 15.61 20.16 -26.29
N PRO A 31 16.65 20.73 -26.94
CA PRO A 31 17.21 20.19 -28.17
C PRO A 31 18.02 18.91 -27.91
N LEU A 32 17.74 17.85 -28.67
CA LEU A 32 18.61 16.68 -28.79
C LEU A 32 19.73 16.99 -29.78
N GLN A 33 20.96 16.68 -29.39
CA GLN A 33 22.17 16.86 -30.19
C GLN A 33 22.17 15.92 -31.42
N PRO A 34 22.73 16.35 -32.57
CA PRO A 34 22.90 15.47 -33.73
C PRO A 34 24.21 14.68 -33.60
N PHE A 35 24.14 13.35 -33.68
CA PHE A 35 25.31 12.53 -34.00
C PHE A 35 25.36 12.31 -35.51
N SER A 36 26.41 12.81 -36.16
CA SER A 36 26.76 12.44 -37.53
C SER A 36 27.59 11.15 -37.52
N LEU A 37 27.12 10.14 -38.25
CA LEU A 37 27.84 8.90 -38.53
C LEU A 37 28.79 9.13 -39.72
N HIS A 38 30.09 8.90 -39.52
CA HIS A 38 31.04 8.78 -40.64
C HIS A 38 30.87 7.41 -41.29
N GLU A 39 30.71 7.42 -42.61
CA GLU A 39 30.69 6.26 -43.48
C GLU A 39 32.14 5.83 -43.77
N THR A 40 32.51 4.63 -43.35
CA THR A 40 33.66 3.90 -43.89
C THR A 40 33.16 2.57 -44.43
N THR A 41 33.30 2.42 -45.74
CA THR A 41 33.15 1.19 -46.51
C THR A 41 34.01 0.06 -45.93
N ASP A 42 33.41 -1.08 -45.62
CA ASP A 42 33.90 -2.42 -46.02
C ASP A 42 32.96 -3.55 -45.54
N ALA A 43 32.64 -4.45 -46.50
CA ALA A 43 32.20 -5.86 -46.41
C ALA A 43 31.11 -6.35 -45.40
N TRP A 44 30.06 -6.96 -45.97
CA TRP A 44 28.93 -7.74 -45.40
C TRP A 44 29.38 -8.98 -44.54
N PRO A 45 28.56 -9.56 -43.61
CA PRO A 45 27.16 -9.98 -43.82
C PRO A 45 26.11 -9.57 -42.78
N ARG A 46 24.85 -9.65 -43.26
CA ARG A 46 23.57 -9.22 -42.68
C ARG A 46 23.34 -9.70 -41.24
N THR A 47 23.07 -8.77 -40.33
CA THR A 47 22.43 -9.03 -39.03
C THR A 47 20.91 -8.86 -39.18
N GLU A 48 20.17 -9.95 -38.94
CA GLU A 48 18.70 -9.98 -38.90
C GLU A 48 18.13 -9.06 -37.79
N PRO A 49 16.99 -8.38 -37.99
CA PRO A 49 16.34 -7.64 -36.92
C PRO A 49 15.69 -8.57 -35.88
N ILE A 50 15.94 -8.29 -34.61
CA ILE A 50 15.33 -8.94 -33.44
C ILE A 50 13.79 -8.89 -33.55
N ARG A 51 13.16 -10.06 -33.66
CA ARG A 51 11.71 -10.21 -33.56
C ARG A 51 11.33 -10.36 -32.09
N VAL A 52 10.68 -9.35 -31.52
CA VAL A 52 10.03 -9.46 -30.21
C VAL A 52 8.71 -10.19 -30.41
N ALA A 53 8.63 -11.44 -29.95
CA ALA A 53 7.40 -12.22 -29.95
C ALA A 53 6.54 -11.82 -28.74
N TYR A 54 5.37 -11.23 -28.97
CA TYR A 54 4.33 -11.12 -27.95
C TYR A 54 3.74 -12.52 -27.70
N TYR A 55 3.75 -12.97 -26.44
CA TYR A 55 3.09 -14.21 -26.04
C TYR A 55 1.61 -13.92 -25.78
N ALA A 56 0.72 -14.37 -26.66
CA ALA A 56 -0.72 -14.38 -26.40
C ALA A 56 -1.09 -15.69 -25.68
N PRO A 57 -1.93 -15.66 -24.63
CA PRO A 57 -2.34 -16.87 -23.91
C PRO A 57 -3.19 -17.77 -24.82
N ARG A 58 -2.86 -19.07 -24.80
CA ARG A 58 -3.47 -20.10 -25.63
C ARG A 58 -4.82 -20.50 -25.05
N SER A 59 -5.91 -20.35 -25.80
CA SER A 59 -7.20 -20.94 -25.48
C SER A 59 -7.13 -22.46 -25.66
N GLN A 60 -7.38 -23.22 -24.60
CA GLN A 60 -7.38 -24.69 -24.64
C GLN A 60 -8.81 -25.21 -24.91
N PRO A 61 -9.02 -26.19 -25.81
CA PRO A 61 -10.33 -26.75 -26.08
C PRO A 61 -10.75 -27.79 -25.01
N ALA A 62 -12.05 -27.79 -24.69
CA ALA A 62 -12.70 -28.72 -23.78
C ALA A 62 -13.11 -30.03 -24.46
N LEU A 63 -12.90 -31.20 -23.81
CA LEU A 63 -13.95 -32.17 -23.46
C LEU A 63 -13.40 -33.35 -22.59
N ALA A 64 -14.22 -33.78 -21.63
CA ALA A 64 -14.05 -34.88 -20.65
C ALA A 64 -14.64 -36.24 -21.21
N PRO A 65 -14.76 -37.41 -20.51
CA PRO A 65 -15.01 -37.59 -19.05
C PRO A 65 -14.49 -38.86 -18.29
N ARG A 66 -14.65 -38.78 -16.95
CA ARG A 66 -15.08 -39.77 -15.91
C ARG A 66 -14.15 -40.84 -15.28
N ALA A 67 -13.92 -40.70 -13.96
CA ALA A 67 -14.31 -41.61 -12.85
C ALA A 67 -14.05 -40.88 -11.49
N GLU A 68 -15.10 -40.41 -10.76
CA GLU A 68 -15.63 -40.92 -9.47
C GLU A 68 -14.60 -41.09 -8.33
N SER A 69 -14.80 -40.74 -7.06
CA SER A 69 -15.70 -39.83 -6.31
C SER A 69 -15.11 -39.81 -4.89
N VAL A 70 -14.70 -38.66 -4.36
CA VAL A 70 -14.50 -38.49 -2.92
C VAL A 70 -15.09 -37.13 -2.57
N GLU A 71 -16.29 -37.18 -2.02
CA GLU A 71 -16.90 -36.10 -1.26
C GLU A 71 -16.07 -35.92 0.01
N ASP A 72 -15.55 -34.72 0.23
CA ASP A 72 -15.41 -34.12 1.56
C ASP A 72 -15.30 -32.62 1.34
N GLU A 73 -16.43 -31.98 1.59
CA GLU A 73 -16.72 -30.55 1.64
C GLU A 73 -15.67 -29.77 2.46
N ASP A 74 -15.03 -28.78 1.86
CA ASP A 74 -14.78 -27.50 2.51
C ASP A 74 -14.61 -26.44 1.42
N ASP A 75 -15.71 -25.75 1.16
CA ASP A 75 -15.86 -24.75 0.12
C ASP A 75 -14.92 -23.58 0.39
N LEU A 76 -13.79 -23.53 -0.32
CA LEU A 76 -13.00 -22.32 -0.45
C LEU A 76 -13.71 -21.35 -1.40
N GLU A 77 -14.87 -20.87 -0.97
CA GLU A 77 -15.63 -19.87 -1.71
C GLU A 77 -14.93 -18.51 -1.63
N THR A 78 -14.51 -18.09 -2.81
CA THR A 78 -13.99 -16.76 -3.11
C THR A 78 -15.10 -15.73 -2.91
N THR A 79 -15.11 -15.06 -1.76
CA THR A 79 -15.75 -13.76 -1.58
C THR A 79 -14.94 -12.94 -0.57
N ASN A 80 -14.89 -11.62 -0.77
CA ASN A 80 -14.39 -10.64 0.21
C ASN A 80 -15.31 -10.55 1.44
N ALA A 81 -15.76 -11.69 1.97
CA ALA A 81 -16.62 -11.76 3.14
C ALA A 81 -15.79 -11.57 4.40
N PHE A 82 -16.19 -10.61 5.23
CA PHE A 82 -15.67 -10.45 6.58
C PHE A 82 -15.83 -11.79 7.33
N PRO A 83 -14.79 -12.32 7.98
CA PRO A 83 -14.84 -13.66 8.55
C PRO A 83 -15.87 -13.73 9.68
N GLU A 84 -16.83 -14.64 9.51
CA GLU A 84 -17.77 -15.14 10.52
C GLU A 84 -17.04 -15.40 11.86
N ILE A 85 -17.60 -14.86 12.94
CA ILE A 85 -17.01 -14.84 14.28
C ILE A 85 -17.22 -16.22 14.92
N SER A 86 -16.36 -17.18 14.57
CA SER A 86 -16.32 -18.47 15.26
C SER A 86 -15.85 -18.28 16.71
N SER A 87 -16.74 -18.55 17.66
CA SER A 87 -16.50 -18.53 19.11
C SER A 87 -15.48 -19.57 19.60
N ASN A 88 -14.95 -20.41 18.71
CA ASN A 88 -14.04 -21.52 19.03
C ASN A 88 -12.55 -21.19 18.81
N ARG A 89 -12.19 -19.93 18.55
CA ARG A 89 -10.80 -19.54 18.32
C ARG A 89 -10.05 -19.29 19.65
N PRO A 90 -8.77 -19.72 19.77
CA PRO A 90 -8.03 -19.60 21.01
C PRO A 90 -7.89 -18.14 21.48
N ALA A 91 -8.26 -17.90 22.73
CA ALA A 91 -8.10 -16.62 23.43
C ALA A 91 -7.53 -16.80 24.84
N VAL A 92 -6.96 -15.74 25.39
CA VAL A 92 -6.43 -15.66 26.76
C VAL A 92 -7.21 -14.62 27.56
N ALA A 93 -7.34 -14.81 28.88
CA ALA A 93 -8.08 -13.86 29.72
C ALA A 93 -7.40 -12.48 29.78
N GLY A 94 -8.21 -11.41 29.79
CA GLY A 94 -7.77 -10.03 30.01
C GLY A 94 -7.73 -9.18 28.75
N ASP A 95 -6.92 -8.11 28.78
CA ASP A 95 -6.81 -7.08 27.74
C ASP A 95 -5.50 -7.14 26.93
N HIS A 96 -4.62 -8.10 27.22
CA HIS A 96 -3.33 -8.23 26.56
C HIS A 96 -3.18 -9.58 25.86
N ALA A 97 -2.66 -9.54 24.63
CA ALA A 97 -2.29 -10.73 23.90
C ALA A 97 -1.05 -11.39 24.52
N ILE A 98 -0.96 -12.71 24.42
CA ILE A 98 0.19 -13.48 24.90
C ILE A 98 0.85 -14.18 23.72
N LEU A 99 2.18 -14.12 23.64
CA LEU A 99 2.96 -14.83 22.63
C LEU A 99 3.49 -16.15 23.19
N ARG A 100 3.17 -17.28 22.52
CA ARG A 100 3.76 -18.61 22.84
C ARG A 100 4.25 -19.26 21.56
N ASN A 101 5.51 -19.66 21.51
CA ASN A 101 6.10 -20.37 20.37
C ASN A 101 5.87 -19.68 19.01
N GLY A 102 5.95 -18.35 18.98
CA GLY A 102 5.72 -17.55 17.76
C GLY A 102 4.25 -17.38 17.35
N ILE A 103 3.30 -17.82 18.18
CA ILE A 103 1.86 -17.70 17.96
C ILE A 103 1.29 -16.72 18.99
N ALA A 104 0.58 -15.70 18.51
CA ALA A 104 -0.12 -14.74 19.35
C ALA A 104 -1.52 -15.24 19.69
N TYR A 105 -1.87 -15.19 20.97
CA TYR A 105 -3.19 -15.53 21.48
C TYR A 105 -3.94 -14.25 21.81
N ALA A 106 -5.11 -14.08 21.22
CA ALA A 106 -5.89 -12.86 21.36
C ALA A 106 -6.49 -12.75 22.78
N PRO A 107 -6.58 -11.54 23.37
CA PRO A 107 -7.23 -11.36 24.66
C PRO A 107 -8.76 -11.53 24.58
N SER A 108 -9.37 -12.00 25.65
CA SER A 108 -10.82 -12.21 25.74
C SER A 108 -11.60 -10.90 25.70
N HIS A 109 -11.07 -9.81 26.27
CA HIS A 109 -11.69 -8.49 26.27
C HIS A 109 -11.40 -7.66 25.02
N ALA A 110 -10.56 -8.15 24.09
CA ALA A 110 -10.39 -7.50 22.80
C ALA A 110 -11.71 -7.54 22.02
N PRO A 111 -12.06 -6.47 21.30
CA PRO A 111 -13.14 -6.55 20.32
C PRO A 111 -12.73 -7.47 19.17
N ASP A 112 -13.71 -8.04 18.48
CA ASP A 112 -13.46 -9.14 17.55
C ASP A 112 -12.58 -8.77 16.37
N ASN A 113 -12.61 -7.51 15.91
CA ASN A 113 -11.69 -7.00 14.89
C ASN A 113 -10.21 -7.16 15.30
N ILE A 114 -9.90 -6.94 16.59
CA ILE A 114 -8.53 -7.09 17.11
C ILE A 114 -8.15 -8.56 17.19
N LYS A 115 -9.08 -9.42 17.61
CA LYS A 115 -8.86 -10.86 17.61
C LYS A 115 -8.62 -11.38 16.19
N ASN A 116 -9.41 -10.93 15.22
CA ASN A 116 -9.28 -11.26 13.82
C ASN A 116 -7.92 -10.82 13.25
N ALA A 117 -7.46 -9.61 13.56
CA ALA A 117 -6.12 -9.16 13.20
C ALA A 117 -5.04 -10.13 13.71
N ILE A 118 -5.12 -10.50 14.99
CA ILE A 118 -4.14 -11.38 15.64
C ILE A 118 -4.13 -12.77 14.98
N TRP A 119 -5.31 -13.38 14.83
CA TRP A 119 -5.44 -14.71 14.26
C TRP A 119 -5.03 -14.75 12.79
N ALA A 120 -5.36 -13.72 12.01
CA ALA A 120 -4.94 -13.61 10.62
C ALA A 120 -3.41 -13.54 10.52
N VAL A 121 -2.77 -12.66 11.29
CA VAL A 121 -1.30 -12.49 11.23
C VAL A 121 -0.55 -13.74 11.69
N ASN A 122 -1.12 -14.59 12.55
CA ASN A 122 -0.54 -15.89 12.88
C ASN A 122 -0.33 -16.80 11.64
N THR A 123 -1.09 -16.58 10.56
CA THR A 123 -0.91 -17.30 9.28
C THR A 123 0.37 -16.84 8.55
N LEU A 124 0.82 -15.60 8.79
CA LEU A 124 2.00 -15.02 8.16
C LEU A 124 3.31 -15.41 8.85
N ARG A 125 3.26 -16.03 10.04
CA ARG A 125 4.44 -16.25 10.90
C ARG A 125 5.60 -17.04 10.26
N ARG A 126 5.36 -17.73 9.15
CA ARG A 126 6.37 -18.50 8.40
C ARG A 126 6.67 -17.91 7.02
N LYS A 127 5.97 -16.85 6.64
CA LYS A 127 6.19 -16.16 5.36
C LYS A 127 7.50 -15.38 5.43
N PRO A 128 8.28 -15.35 4.33
CA PRO A 128 9.49 -14.56 4.24
C PRO A 128 9.16 -13.07 4.08
N TYR A 129 10.19 -12.23 4.26
CA TYR A 129 10.13 -10.87 3.77
C TYR A 129 10.25 -10.84 2.25
N VAL A 130 9.37 -10.08 1.60
CA VAL A 130 9.44 -9.80 0.15
C VAL A 130 9.13 -8.33 -0.03
N TRP A 131 10.06 -7.58 -0.63
CA TRP A 131 9.86 -6.16 -0.93
C TRP A 131 8.63 -5.97 -1.84
N GLY A 132 7.67 -5.16 -1.43
CA GLY A 132 6.39 -4.98 -2.13
C GLY A 132 5.38 -6.10 -1.91
N GLY A 133 5.73 -7.14 -1.15
CA GLY A 133 4.85 -8.27 -0.86
C GLY A 133 3.63 -7.82 -0.06
N GLY A 134 2.45 -8.26 -0.47
CA GLY A 134 1.17 -7.88 0.14
C GLY A 134 0.52 -6.60 -0.41
N HIS A 135 1.14 -5.91 -1.38
CA HIS A 135 0.57 -4.68 -1.97
C HIS A 135 -0.33 -4.94 -3.19
N GLY A 136 -0.06 -5.99 -3.97
CA GLY A 136 -0.91 -6.39 -5.09
C GLY A 136 -2.10 -7.26 -4.68
N SER A 137 -1.98 -7.95 -3.55
CA SER A 137 -3.00 -8.86 -3.00
C SER A 137 -2.72 -9.09 -1.52
N PHE A 138 -3.78 -9.20 -0.71
CA PHE A 138 -3.63 -9.65 0.68
C PHE A 138 -3.28 -11.14 0.80
N ASN A 139 -3.36 -11.92 -0.28
CA ASN A 139 -2.85 -13.27 -0.32
C ASN A 139 -1.58 -13.33 -1.17
N ASP A 140 -0.43 -13.28 -0.49
CA ASP A 140 0.90 -13.30 -1.11
C ASP A 140 1.81 -14.40 -0.52
N THR A 141 2.88 -14.68 -1.25
CA THR A 141 3.95 -15.62 -0.91
C THR A 141 4.89 -15.08 0.17
N GLY A 142 5.01 -13.76 0.30
CA GLY A 142 5.78 -13.05 1.31
C GLY A 142 5.29 -11.62 1.49
N TYR A 143 5.78 -10.92 2.52
CA TYR A 143 5.25 -9.61 2.89
C TYR A 143 6.37 -8.66 3.30
N ASP A 144 6.27 -7.40 2.87
CA ASP A 144 7.11 -6.34 3.44
C ASP A 144 6.53 -5.78 4.74
N CYS A 145 7.23 -4.82 5.35
CA CYS A 145 6.82 -4.20 6.61
C CYS A 145 5.41 -3.61 6.56
N SER A 146 5.10 -2.92 5.48
CA SER A 146 3.83 -2.24 5.26
C SER A 146 2.72 -3.19 4.80
N GLY A 147 3.02 -4.16 3.94
CA GLY A 147 2.10 -5.22 3.54
C GLY A 147 1.66 -6.06 4.74
N ALA A 148 2.56 -6.34 5.69
CA ALA A 148 2.22 -7.06 6.91
C ALA A 148 1.24 -6.29 7.81
N VAL A 149 1.48 -4.98 8.02
CA VAL A 149 0.59 -4.11 8.80
C VAL A 149 -0.76 -3.95 8.07
N SER A 150 -0.75 -3.76 6.76
CA SER A 150 -1.96 -3.69 5.95
C SER A 150 -2.78 -4.97 6.02
N PHE A 151 -2.14 -6.15 5.96
CA PHE A 151 -2.80 -7.44 6.13
C PHE A 151 -3.52 -7.53 7.48
N ALA A 152 -2.84 -7.15 8.57
CA ALA A 152 -3.43 -7.15 9.90
C ALA A 152 -4.69 -6.26 9.98
N LEU A 153 -4.61 -5.04 9.41
CA LEU A 153 -5.72 -4.09 9.42
C LEU A 153 -6.86 -4.51 8.49
N HIS A 154 -6.56 -5.14 7.36
CA HIS A 154 -7.57 -5.64 6.43
C HIS A 154 -8.43 -6.72 7.06
N TYR A 155 -7.81 -7.74 7.68
CA TYR A 155 -8.55 -8.78 8.38
C TYR A 155 -9.19 -8.30 9.70
N ALA A 156 -8.80 -7.12 10.19
CA ALA A 156 -9.53 -6.41 11.24
C ALA A 156 -10.75 -5.63 10.72
N GLY A 157 -10.96 -5.56 9.40
CA GLY A 157 -11.98 -4.72 8.78
C GLY A 157 -11.71 -3.21 8.92
N LEU A 158 -10.44 -2.82 9.06
CA LEU A 158 -10.00 -1.44 9.30
C LEU A 158 -9.25 -0.82 8.11
N LEU A 159 -9.00 -1.60 7.06
CA LEU A 159 -8.29 -1.15 5.87
C LEU A 159 -8.76 -1.93 4.63
N GLU A 160 -9.17 -1.20 3.59
CA GLU A 160 -9.68 -1.81 2.35
C GLU A 160 -8.57 -2.10 1.34
N ALA A 161 -7.52 -1.27 1.29
CA ALA A 161 -6.40 -1.42 0.36
C ALA A 161 -5.05 -1.28 1.08
N PRO A 162 -4.01 -2.04 0.67
CA PRO A 162 -2.68 -1.91 1.25
C PRO A 162 -2.13 -0.49 1.14
N LEU A 163 -1.34 -0.08 2.14
CA LEU A 163 -0.71 1.24 2.19
C LEU A 163 0.80 1.06 2.33
N PRO A 164 1.62 1.86 1.64
CA PRO A 164 3.05 1.93 1.92
C PRO A 164 3.32 2.59 3.28
N SER A 165 4.52 2.37 3.82
CA SER A 165 4.95 2.96 5.10
C SER A 165 4.79 4.49 5.15
N GLY A 166 5.12 5.20 4.07
CA GLY A 166 4.93 6.66 3.99
C GLY A 166 3.49 7.09 4.27
N ASP A 167 2.51 6.41 3.67
CA ASP A 167 1.09 6.77 3.77
C ASP A 167 0.52 6.42 5.14
N PHE A 168 1.03 5.37 5.79
CA PHE A 168 0.65 5.03 7.16
C PHE A 168 0.90 6.15 8.17
N ARG A 169 1.80 7.09 7.89
CA ARG A 169 2.03 8.28 8.75
C ARG A 169 0.82 9.21 8.82
N HIS A 170 -0.07 9.12 7.84
CA HIS A 170 -1.28 9.92 7.70
C HIS A 170 -2.57 9.12 7.96
N TYR A 171 -2.48 7.81 8.10
CA TYR A 171 -3.61 6.92 8.36
C TYR A 171 -4.24 7.15 9.75
N GLY A 172 -5.57 7.06 9.84
CA GLY A 172 -6.30 7.14 11.10
C GLY A 172 -6.04 8.43 11.89
N ARG A 173 -5.95 8.34 13.23
CA ARG A 173 -5.66 9.48 14.13
C ARG A 173 -4.22 9.44 14.64
N ARG A 174 -3.70 10.61 15.02
CA ARG A 174 -2.36 10.73 15.65
C ARG A 174 -2.38 10.16 17.07
N GLY A 175 -1.24 9.59 17.48
CA GLY A 175 -1.02 9.06 18.82
C GLY A 175 -1.27 7.57 18.94
N ARG A 176 -1.07 7.06 20.15
CA ARG A 176 -1.25 5.64 20.48
C ARG A 176 -2.75 5.31 20.59
N GLY A 177 -3.15 4.23 19.94
CA GLY A 177 -4.49 3.65 20.10
C GLY A 177 -4.56 2.72 21.31
N ARG A 178 -5.78 2.32 21.69
CA ARG A 178 -5.99 1.43 22.84
C ARG A 178 -5.56 0.01 22.49
N TRP A 179 -5.94 -0.47 21.31
CA TRP A 179 -5.68 -1.82 20.85
C TRP A 179 -4.62 -1.89 19.77
N ILE A 180 -4.61 -0.93 18.85
CA ILE A 180 -3.66 -0.89 17.73
C ILE A 180 -2.93 0.43 17.76
N THR A 181 -1.60 0.38 17.73
CA THR A 181 -0.77 1.54 17.39
C THR A 181 0.16 1.17 16.26
N ILE A 182 0.04 1.87 15.14
CA ILE A 182 0.94 1.78 14.00
C ILE A 182 2.04 2.82 14.23
N TYR A 183 3.29 2.40 14.16
CA TYR A 183 4.43 3.28 14.19
C TYR A 183 5.02 3.31 12.79
N SER A 184 4.96 4.46 12.13
CA SER A 184 5.40 4.57 10.75
C SER A 184 6.38 5.71 10.52
N ARG A 185 7.32 5.50 9.60
CA ARG A 185 8.22 6.50 9.04
C ARG A 185 8.50 6.16 7.58
N ASN A 186 9.21 7.03 6.88
CA ASN A 186 9.65 6.71 5.52
C ASN A 186 10.55 5.47 5.53
N GLY A 187 10.15 4.43 4.81
CA GLY A 187 10.93 3.19 4.63
C GLY A 187 10.69 2.10 5.68
N HIS A 188 9.89 2.33 6.72
CA HIS A 188 9.54 1.26 7.66
C HIS A 188 8.27 1.56 8.44
N THR A 189 7.48 0.52 8.70
CA THR A 189 6.31 0.57 9.58
C THR A 189 6.18 -0.74 10.35
N PHE A 190 5.64 -0.66 11.57
CA PHE A 190 5.30 -1.82 12.38
C PHE A 190 4.06 -1.48 13.23
N ALA A 191 3.45 -2.47 13.87
CA ALA A 191 2.29 -2.25 14.71
C ALA A 191 2.44 -2.89 16.10
N ILE A 192 1.88 -2.25 17.11
CA ILE A 192 1.56 -2.87 18.40
C ILE A 192 0.08 -3.21 18.38
N ILE A 193 -0.26 -4.49 18.50
CA ILE A 193 -1.63 -5.02 18.49
C ILE A 193 -1.85 -5.78 19.80
N ALA A 194 -2.75 -5.29 20.65
CA ALA A 194 -3.03 -5.82 21.99
C ALA A 194 -1.76 -6.05 22.84
N GLY A 195 -0.77 -5.18 22.69
CA GLY A 195 0.51 -5.24 23.42
C GLY A 195 1.62 -6.06 22.76
N LEU A 196 1.35 -6.82 21.71
CA LEU A 196 2.38 -7.52 20.94
C LEU A 196 2.81 -6.70 19.73
N ARG A 197 4.12 -6.74 19.42
CA ARG A 197 4.67 -6.08 18.25
C ARG A 197 4.60 -7.02 17.03
N LEU A 198 3.91 -6.58 15.99
CA LEU A 198 4.03 -7.11 14.64
C LEU A 198 5.09 -6.30 13.90
N ASP A 199 6.19 -6.95 13.53
CA ASP A 199 7.33 -6.32 12.84
C ASP A 199 7.93 -7.31 11.85
N THR A 200 8.61 -6.81 10.83
CA THR A 200 9.34 -7.61 9.84
C THR A 200 10.85 -7.60 10.04
N THR A 201 11.35 -6.75 10.94
CA THR A 201 12.76 -6.68 11.29
C THR A 201 13.05 -7.50 12.54
N ASP A 202 14.09 -8.34 12.48
CA ASP A 202 14.64 -8.94 13.71
C ASP A 202 15.62 -7.95 14.36
N LEU A 203 15.31 -7.54 15.60
CA LEU A 203 16.16 -6.59 16.34
C LEU A 203 17.36 -7.23 17.02
N ARG A 204 17.44 -8.57 17.10
CA ARG A 204 18.57 -9.28 17.70
C ARG A 204 19.68 -9.50 16.69
N ASP A 205 19.30 -10.05 15.54
CA ASP A 205 20.25 -10.50 14.52
C ASP A 205 20.37 -9.51 13.35
N GLY A 206 19.46 -8.54 13.28
CA GLY A 206 19.36 -7.60 12.18
C GLY A 206 18.76 -8.24 10.91
N GLY A 207 18.00 -7.46 10.15
CA GLY A 207 17.53 -7.85 8.83
C GLY A 207 16.05 -8.18 8.72
N ASP A 208 15.62 -8.42 7.48
CA ASP A 208 14.24 -8.54 7.08
C ASP A 208 13.81 -10.02 7.05
N VAL A 209 13.30 -10.52 8.17
CA VAL A 209 12.92 -11.94 8.37
C VAL A 209 11.47 -12.24 7.96
N GLY A 210 10.71 -11.19 7.67
CA GLY A 210 9.28 -11.26 7.38
C GLY A 210 8.42 -11.13 8.64
N PRO A 211 7.09 -11.22 8.51
CA PRO A 211 6.18 -10.84 9.60
C PRO A 211 6.31 -11.77 10.80
N ARG A 212 6.68 -11.22 11.97
CA ARG A 212 6.78 -11.97 13.22
C ARG A 212 6.15 -11.20 14.37
N TRP A 213 5.70 -11.96 15.36
CA TRP A 213 5.28 -11.43 16.65
C TRP A 213 6.46 -11.33 17.61
N TYR A 214 6.52 -10.23 18.34
CA TYR A 214 7.48 -10.03 19.42
C TYR A 214 6.75 -9.55 20.68
N ALA A 215 7.13 -10.13 21.84
CA ALA A 215 6.66 -9.66 23.14
C ALA A 215 7.36 -8.38 23.61
N GLY A 216 8.56 -8.12 23.10
CA GLY A 216 9.31 -6.91 23.40
C GLY A 216 8.91 -5.72 22.52
N GLY A 217 8.94 -4.52 23.12
CA GLY A 217 8.83 -3.27 22.37
C GLY A 217 10.05 -2.99 21.51
N ARG A 218 10.09 -1.80 20.91
CA ARG A 218 11.26 -1.26 20.22
C ARG A 218 11.38 0.23 20.45
N ASP A 219 12.55 0.79 20.17
CA ASP A 219 12.66 2.23 20.09
C ASP A 219 11.73 2.77 18.99
N THR A 220 10.96 3.79 19.36
CA THR A 220 9.94 4.45 18.55
C THR A 220 10.39 5.86 18.14
N SER A 221 11.59 6.28 18.53
CA SER A 221 12.16 7.56 18.10
C SER A 221 12.16 7.69 16.57
N GLY A 222 11.62 8.80 16.09
CA GLY A 222 11.48 9.09 14.65
C GLY A 222 10.33 8.36 13.95
N PHE A 223 9.45 7.66 14.67
CA PHE A 223 8.20 7.11 14.13
C PHE A 223 7.00 8.00 14.48
N ASP A 224 6.12 8.21 13.51
CA ASP A 224 4.80 8.77 13.72
C ASP A 224 3.87 7.67 14.27
N ALA A 225 3.40 7.82 15.51
CA ALA A 225 2.39 6.94 16.09
C ALA A 225 1.01 7.29 15.54
N ARG A 226 0.30 6.29 15.01
CA ARG A 226 -1.03 6.38 14.42
C ARG A 226 -1.92 5.25 14.91
N HIS A 227 -3.23 5.42 14.89
CA HIS A 227 -4.19 4.34 15.17
C HIS A 227 -5.46 4.47 14.33
N PRO A 228 -6.13 3.36 13.99
CA PRO A 228 -7.45 3.39 13.37
C PRO A 228 -8.44 4.17 14.25
N ALA A 229 -9.30 4.99 13.67
CA ALA A 229 -10.24 5.80 14.44
C ALA A 229 -11.20 4.90 15.23
N GLY A 230 -11.27 5.08 16.56
CA GLY A 230 -12.11 4.27 17.44
C GLY A 230 -11.43 3.03 18.05
N TRP A 231 -10.13 2.84 17.81
CA TRP A 231 -9.38 1.64 18.22
C TRP A 231 -8.11 1.94 19.03
#